data_AF-X1KZK1-F1
#
_entry.id   AF-X1KZK1-F1
#
_cell.length_a   1.000
_cell.length_b   1.000
_cell.length_c   1.000
_cell.angle_alpha   90.00
_cell.angle_beta   90.00
_cell.angle_gamma   90.00
#
_symmetry.space_group_name_H-M   'P 1'
#
loop_
_entity.id
_entity.type
_entity.pdbx_description
1 polymer ?
#
loop_
_entity_poly.entity_id
_entity_poly.type
_entity_poly.pdbx_seq_one_letter_code
_entity_poly.pdbx_strand_id
1 'polypeptide(L)' 'MAKLLALPSTAIIDGFKGTIDFYVHRGIPCARAWPKSPGKARSPAVRAQWPFFAYASKEWGNLSPIVQEAY' A
#
# COMPACT_ATOMS: atom_id res chain seq x y z
N MET A 1 8.44 -15.05 -7.56
CA MET A 1 9.22 -14.41 -6.49
C MET A 1 10.62 -14.98 -6.57
N ALA A 2 11.64 -14.14 -6.66
CA ALA A 2 13.04 -14.54 -6.59
C ALA A 2 13.59 -14.17 -5.22
N LYS A 3 14.37 -15.08 -4.62
CA LYS A 3 15.10 -14.80 -3.37
C LYS A 3 16.44 -14.18 -3.72
N LEU A 4 16.85 -13.17 -2.98
CA LEU A 4 18.12 -12.48 -3.15
C LEU A 4 19.02 -12.79 -1.96
N LEU A 5 20.33 -12.78 -2.20
CA LEU A 5 21.32 -12.92 -1.13
C LEU A 5 21.36 -11.67 -0.22
N ALA A 6 21.07 -10.49 -0.79
CA ALA A 6 21.01 -9.22 -0.09
C ALA A 6 19.96 -8.30 -0.74
N LEU A 7 19.46 -7.32 0.02
CA LEU A 7 18.56 -6.29 -0.51
C LEU A 7 19.39 -5.26 -1.30
N PRO A 8 18.98 -4.86 -2.52
CA PRO A 8 19.69 -3.81 -3.28
C PRO A 8 19.66 -2.45 -2.58
N SER A 9 20.55 -1.55 -2.99
CA SER A 9 20.54 -0.17 -2.51
C SER A 9 19.27 0.56 -2.95
N THR A 10 18.89 1.60 -2.19
CA THR A 10 17.68 2.40 -2.45
C THR A 10 17.65 2.95 -3.89
N ALA A 11 18.79 3.41 -4.40
CA ALA A 11 18.90 3.92 -5.78
C ALA A 11 18.51 2.88 -6.84
N ILE A 12 18.86 1.60 -6.64
CA ILE A 12 18.47 0.51 -7.54
C ILE A 12 16.98 0.25 -7.40
N ILE A 13 16.47 0.17 -6.16
CA ILE A 13 15.05 -0.08 -5.89
C ILE A 13 14.17 0.99 -6.56
N ASP A 14 14.54 2.26 -6.40
CA ASP A 14 13.83 3.40 -6.98
C ASP A 14 13.87 3.37 -8.51
N GLY A 15 15.00 2.98 -9.10
CA GLY A 15 15.16 2.85 -10.55
C GLY A 15 14.24 1.80 -11.20
N PHE A 16 13.79 0.79 -10.44
CA PHE A 16 12.88 -0.25 -10.92
C PHE A 16 11.43 -0.07 -10.48
N LYS A 17 11.09 1.06 -9.85
CA LYS A 17 9.73 1.36 -9.40
C LYS A 17 8.73 1.22 -10.56
N GLY A 18 7.67 0.44 -10.33
CA GLY A 18 6.67 0.12 -11.35
C GLY A 18 6.97 -1.13 -12.18
N THR A 19 8.19 -1.70 -12.11
CA THR A 19 8.59 -2.90 -12.86
C THR A 19 8.96 -4.06 -11.93
N ILE A 20 9.89 -3.84 -10.99
CA ILE A 20 10.33 -4.84 -10.01
C ILE A 20 10.12 -4.27 -8.61
N ASP A 21 9.45 -5.04 -7.77
CA ASP A 21 9.25 -4.73 -6.37
C ASP A 21 10.25 -5.54 -5.53
N PHE A 22 11.13 -4.81 -4.84
CA PHE A 22 12.13 -5.34 -3.92
C PHE A 22 11.63 -5.17 -2.49
N TYR A 23 11.55 -6.28 -1.75
CA TYR A 23 10.95 -6.28 -0.41
C TYR A 23 11.59 -7.37 0.47
N VAL A 24 11.42 -7.25 1.79
CA VAL A 24 11.87 -8.27 2.74
C VAL A 24 10.68 -9.10 3.20
N HIS A 25 10.76 -10.42 3.01
CA HIS A 25 9.76 -11.37 3.49
C HIS A 25 10.36 -12.30 4.52
N ARG A 26 9.92 -12.19 5.79
CA ARG A 26 10.41 -13.02 6.90
C ARG A 26 11.94 -12.99 7.02
N GLY A 27 12.54 -11.81 6.86
CA GLY A 27 13.99 -11.62 6.91
C GLY A 27 14.73 -11.98 5.62
N ILE A 28 14.05 -12.49 4.59
CA ILE A 28 14.66 -12.86 3.31
C ILE A 28 14.43 -11.73 2.30
N PRO A 29 15.49 -11.12 1.75
CA PRO A 29 15.38 -10.19 0.64
C PRO A 29 14.81 -10.89 -0.60
N CYS A 30 13.79 -10.29 -1.21
CA CYS A 30 13.05 -10.86 -2.33
C CYS A 30 12.83 -9.81 -3.42
N ALA A 31 12.75 -10.29 -4.67
CA ALA A 31 12.28 -9.53 -5.81
C ALA A 31 11.03 -10.20 -6.41
N ARG A 32 10.08 -9.39 -6.87
CA ARG A 32 8.93 -9.85 -7.64
C ARG A 32 8.59 -8.86 -8.74
N ALA A 33 7.83 -9.30 -9.74
CA ALA A 33 7.21 -8.37 -10.68
C ALA A 33 6.31 -7.39 -9.91
N TRP A 34 6.30 -6.13 -10.32
CA TRP A 34 5.52 -5.09 -9.66
C TRP A 34 4.04 -5.51 -9.53
N PRO A 35 3.44 -5.38 -8.33
CA PRO A 35 2.04 -5.76 -8.14
C PRO A 35 1.15 -4.99 -9.10
N LYS A 36 0.37 -5.73 -9.90
CA LYS A 36 -0.66 -5.12 -10.76
C LYS A 36 -1.86 -4.76 -9.90
N SER A 37 -2.39 -3.55 -10.11
CA SER A 37 -3.65 -3.16 -9.48
C SER A 37 -4.74 -4.16 -9.89
N PRO A 38 -5.57 -4.67 -8.97
CA PRO A 38 -6.70 -5.55 -9.30
C PRO A 38 -7.83 -4.81 -10.05
N GLY A 39 -7.62 -3.53 -10.40
CA GLY A 39 -8.59 -2.70 -11.09
C GLY A 39 -9.82 -2.41 -10.21
N LYS A 40 -11.01 -2.57 -10.81
CA LYS A 40 -12.30 -2.35 -10.13
C LYS A 40 -12.74 -3.54 -9.27
N ALA A 41 -12.12 -4.71 -9.45
CA ALA A 41 -12.47 -5.91 -8.69
C ALA A 41 -11.82 -5.83 -7.30
N ARG A 42 -12.65 -5.70 -6.26
CA ARG A 42 -12.22 -5.81 -4.86
C ARG A 42 -12.94 -6.97 -4.19
N SER A 43 -12.28 -7.59 -3.22
CA SER A 43 -12.88 -8.72 -2.50
C SER A 43 -14.18 -8.30 -1.81
N PRO A 44 -15.13 -9.23 -1.60
CA PRO A 44 -16.38 -8.92 -0.89
C PRO A 44 -16.14 -8.27 0.48
N ALA A 45 -15.13 -8.73 1.22
CA ALA A 45 -14.76 -8.17 2.51
C ALA A 45 -14.33 -6.69 2.42
N VAL A 46 -13.52 -6.32 1.41
CA VAL A 46 -13.13 -4.92 1.20
C VAL A 46 -14.34 -4.05 0.85
N ARG A 47 -15.23 -4.56 -0.01
CA ARG A 47 -16.44 -3.83 -0.42
C ARG A 47 -17.41 -3.60 0.74
N ALA A 48 -17.53 -4.57 1.65
CA ALA A 48 -18.37 -4.46 2.83
C ALA A 48 -17.95 -3.31 3.77
N GLN A 49 -16.67 -2.90 3.73
CA GLN A 49 -16.15 -1.79 4.54
C GLN A 49 -16.39 -0.41 3.93
N TRP A 50 -16.72 -0.33 2.63
CA TRP A 50 -16.85 0.95 1.92
C TRP A 50 -17.86 1.92 2.53
N PRO A 51 -19.05 1.50 3.00
CA PRO A 51 -19.99 2.43 3.62
C PRO A 51 -19.43 3.13 4.86
N PHE A 52 -18.74 2.38 5.73
CA PHE A 52 -18.11 2.92 6.93
C PHE A 52 -17.00 3.92 6.57
N PHE A 53 -16.14 3.55 5.62
CA PHE A 53 -15.07 4.42 5.16
C PHE A 53 -15.60 5.69 4.50
N ALA A 54 -16.61 5.57 3.64
CA ALA A 54 -17.23 6.70 2.96
C ALA A 54 -17.89 7.66 3.95
N TYR A 55 -18.58 7.12 4.96
CA TYR A 55 -19.14 7.94 6.05
C TYR A 55 -18.04 8.66 6.83
N ALA A 56 -17.04 7.94 7.34
CA ALA A 56 -15.95 8.55 8.11
C ALA A 56 -15.19 9.62 7.30
N SER A 57 -14.94 9.37 6.01
CA SER A 57 -14.27 10.33 5.12
C SER A 57 -15.10 11.60 4.90
N LYS A 58 -16.42 11.47 4.80
CA LYS A 58 -17.33 12.62 4.72
C LYS A 58 -17.34 13.40 6.04
N GLU A 59 -17.45 12.70 7.16
CA GLU A 59 -17.55 13.31 8.49
C GLU A 59 -16.25 13.98 8.95
N TRP A 60 -15.09 13.62 8.36
CA TRP A 60 -13.84 14.33 8.59
C TRP A 60 -14.00 15.85 8.42
N GLY A 61 -14.72 16.30 7.38
CA GLY A 61 -14.99 17.72 7.14
C GLY A 61 -15.91 18.38 8.16
N ASN A 62 -16.66 17.59 8.94
CA ASN A 62 -17.55 18.08 10.01
C ASN A 62 -16.87 18.13 11.38
N LEU A 63 -15.66 17.56 11.50
CA LEU A 63 -14.89 17.62 12.75
C LEU A 63 -14.39 19.04 13.00
N SER A 64 -14.34 19.43 14.27
CA SER A 64 -13.75 20.72 14.65
C SER A 64 -12.28 20.80 14.22
N PRO A 65 -11.75 21.99 13.89
CA PRO A 65 -10.35 22.17 13.49
C PRO A 65 -9.34 21.58 14.49
N ILE A 66 -9.60 21.74 15.80
CA ILE A 66 -8.75 21.20 16.88
C ILE A 66 -8.57 19.68 16.78
N VAL A 67 -9.62 18.96 16.38
CA VAL A 67 -9.56 17.50 16.22
C VAL A 67 -8.81 17.13 14.96
N GLN A 68 -8.97 17.90 13.87
CA GLN A 68 -8.26 17.64 12.62
C GLN A 68 -6.75 17.89 12.76
N GLU A 69 -6.34 18.95 13.45
CA GLU A 69 -4.92 19.29 13.68
C GLU A 69 -4.17 18.28 14.55
N ALA A 70 -4.89 17.48 15.35
CA ALA A 70 -4.28 16.50 16.24
C ALA A 70 -3.87 15.18 15.55
N TYR A 71 -4.27 14.96 14.29
CA TYR A 71 -4.02 13.75 13.48
C TYR A 71 -3.04 14.02 12.34
#